data_AF-A0A3T0D942-F1
#
_entry.id   AF-A0A3T0D942-F1
#
_cell.length_a   1.000
_cell.length_b   1.000
_cell.length_c   1.000
_cell.angle_alpha   90.00
_cell.angle_beta   90.00
_cell.angle_gamma   90.00
#
_symmetry.space_group_name_H-M   'P 1'
#
loop_
_entity.id
_entity.type
_entity.pdbx_description
1 polymer ?
#
loop_
_entity_poly.entity_id
_entity_poly.type
_entity_poly.pdbx_seq_one_letter_code
_entity_poly.pdbx_strand_id
1 'polypeptide(L)'
;MRLIRFLYKLILCLALLISIILTLNVFGVEFINPYMFSHYEYKKTYPNIRYYEDIVPIKDGVAIVYRGKIGRLTGDNLRWTNIAYQNHKTFSDGSIAAAYVQGGKYLHILSNLWQKDILYPANIEKIRIKNGSVLVLLSSEKEDYLIMYDKNQNIVFSAKYKEKVIDCDFNSSFAIAILKPRDSNELALSFVDNRGVFMSKVLTPNLQNTKRCYAIENYILLYNGKSLEVYDSKLQKRIKVFSFATAPEYVIGNPDVLFAKNRVLVYNRLLRRFILKQIEDFDSICATSDKIVTSKGNEVRIYSLNLNKLKTLKVGSFGFVKAVINADKLYYIYNDRIEYYQERW
;
A
#
# COMPACT_ATOMS: atom_id res chain seq x y z
N MET A 1 39.25 -30.16 -30.83
CA MET A 1 38.77 -28.76 -31.04
C MET A 1 37.26 -28.56 -30.83
N ARG A 2 36.35 -29.43 -31.34
CA ARG A 2 34.89 -29.24 -31.16
C ARG A 2 34.43 -29.26 -29.69
N LEU A 3 34.96 -30.19 -28.89
CA LEU A 3 34.65 -30.29 -27.45
C LEU A 3 35.07 -29.04 -26.66
N ILE A 4 36.29 -28.55 -26.90
CA ILE A 4 36.82 -27.33 -26.24
C ILE A 4 35.96 -26.10 -26.59
N ARG A 5 35.57 -25.95 -27.87
CA ARG A 5 34.66 -24.87 -28.29
C ARG A 5 33.27 -24.99 -27.65
N PHE A 6 32.76 -26.19 -27.48
CA PHE A 6 31.49 -26.44 -26.79
C PHE A 6 31.57 -26.05 -25.30
N LEU A 7 32.62 -26.49 -24.59
CA LEU A 7 32.85 -26.15 -23.18
C LEU A 7 33.01 -24.64 -23.00
N TYR A 8 33.73 -23.95 -23.89
CA TYR A 8 33.86 -22.51 -23.83
C TYR A 8 32.52 -21.78 -23.98
N LYS A 9 31.69 -22.18 -24.95
CA LYS A 9 30.32 -21.63 -25.12
C LYS A 9 29.46 -21.89 -23.89
N LEU A 10 29.54 -23.08 -23.30
CA LEU A 10 28.80 -23.44 -22.10
C LEU A 10 29.20 -22.57 -20.90
N ILE A 11 30.50 -22.39 -20.66
CA ILE A 11 31.03 -21.53 -19.58
C ILE A 11 30.58 -20.09 -19.79
N LEU A 12 30.63 -19.56 -21.02
CA LEU A 12 30.18 -18.21 -21.34
C LEU A 12 28.68 -18.04 -21.04
N CYS A 13 27.84 -18.98 -21.47
CA CYS A 13 26.41 -18.97 -21.19
C CYS A 13 26.12 -19.05 -19.69
N LEU A 14 26.83 -19.90 -18.95
CA LEU A 14 26.71 -19.99 -17.48
C LEU A 14 27.14 -18.69 -16.81
N ALA A 15 28.26 -18.10 -17.20
CA ALA A 15 28.74 -16.83 -16.66
C ALA A 15 27.74 -15.68 -16.91
N LEU A 16 27.17 -15.61 -18.12
CA LEU A 16 26.10 -14.65 -18.45
C LEU A 16 24.86 -14.87 -17.59
N LEU A 17 24.42 -16.12 -17.44
CA LEU A 17 23.24 -16.47 -16.64
C LEU A 17 23.45 -16.13 -15.16
N ILE A 18 24.61 -16.45 -14.59
CA ILE A 18 24.99 -16.10 -13.22
C ILE A 18 25.07 -14.57 -13.06
N SER A 19 25.68 -13.86 -14.01
CA SER A 19 25.76 -12.40 -14.00
C SER A 19 24.37 -11.75 -14.01
N ILE A 20 23.45 -12.22 -14.86
CA ILE A 20 22.07 -11.73 -14.90
C ILE A 20 21.36 -12.00 -13.57
N ILE A 21 21.48 -13.21 -13.01
CA ILE A 21 20.88 -13.57 -11.72
C ILE A 21 21.43 -12.70 -10.58
N LEU A 22 22.74 -12.46 -10.53
CA LEU A 22 23.36 -11.61 -9.53
C LEU A 22 22.90 -10.16 -9.68
N THR A 23 22.86 -9.65 -10.90
CA THR A 23 22.45 -8.27 -11.18
C THR A 23 20.98 -8.06 -10.84
N LEU A 24 20.09 -9.00 -11.17
CA LEU A 24 18.68 -8.98 -10.73
C LEU A 24 18.54 -9.12 -9.22
N ASN A 25 19.42 -9.87 -8.55
CA ASN A 25 19.37 -10.00 -7.09
C ASN A 25 19.83 -8.73 -6.36
N VAL A 26 20.79 -7.99 -6.92
CA VAL A 26 21.38 -6.79 -6.32
C VAL A 26 20.59 -5.53 -6.70
N PHE A 27 20.35 -5.33 -7.99
CA PHE A 27 19.71 -4.13 -8.56
C PHE A 27 18.21 -4.35 -8.83
N GLY A 28 17.78 -5.59 -9.11
CA GLY A 28 16.36 -5.91 -9.33
C GLY A 28 15.78 -5.23 -10.55
N VAL A 29 14.60 -4.64 -10.40
CA VAL A 29 13.87 -3.98 -11.50
C VAL A 29 14.71 -2.86 -12.13
N GLU A 30 15.64 -2.24 -11.38
CA GLU A 30 16.58 -1.22 -11.87
C GLU A 30 17.46 -1.73 -13.02
N PHE A 31 17.74 -3.04 -13.08
CA PHE A 31 18.49 -3.63 -14.18
C PHE A 31 17.70 -3.64 -15.48
N ILE A 32 16.37 -3.78 -15.38
CA ILE A 32 15.46 -3.82 -16.53
C ILE A 32 15.10 -2.40 -16.95
N ASN A 33 14.91 -1.51 -15.97
CA ASN A 33 14.55 -0.11 -16.18
C ASN A 33 15.43 0.79 -15.30
N PRO A 34 16.57 1.29 -15.82
CA PRO A 34 17.49 2.13 -15.06
C PRO A 34 16.96 3.56 -14.87
N TYR A 35 16.02 3.72 -13.95
CA TYR A 35 15.42 5.02 -13.57
C TYR A 35 16.41 6.12 -13.17
N MET A 36 17.67 5.76 -12.88
CA MET A 36 18.73 6.76 -12.66
C MET A 36 18.93 7.66 -13.89
N PHE A 37 18.67 7.16 -15.10
CA PHE A 37 18.76 7.94 -16.33
C PHE A 37 17.51 8.78 -16.61
N SER A 38 16.37 8.45 -16.01
CA SER A 38 15.15 9.22 -16.18
C SER A 38 15.24 10.63 -15.57
N HIS A 39 14.65 11.60 -16.25
CA HIS A 39 14.49 12.97 -15.77
C HIS A 39 13.01 13.29 -15.54
N TYR A 40 12.72 14.09 -14.52
CA TYR A 40 11.37 14.58 -14.25
C TYR A 40 11.23 15.98 -14.83
N GLU A 41 10.47 16.07 -15.91
CA GLU A 41 10.19 17.34 -16.56
C GLU A 41 8.96 18.00 -15.96
N TYR A 42 9.07 19.27 -15.60
CA TYR A 42 7.91 20.09 -15.24
C TYR A 42 6.90 20.10 -16.40
N LYS A 43 5.63 19.90 -16.07
CA LYS A 43 4.53 19.97 -17.05
C LYS A 43 3.59 21.11 -16.75
N LYS A 44 3.12 21.22 -15.51
CA LYS A 44 2.03 22.13 -15.18
C LYS A 44 1.93 22.42 -13.68
N THR A 45 1.36 23.58 -13.37
CA THR A 45 0.92 23.96 -12.02
C THR A 45 -0.60 24.07 -11.98
N TYR A 46 -1.19 23.52 -10.93
CA TYR A 46 -2.60 23.69 -10.57
C TYR A 46 -2.69 24.68 -9.39
N PRO A 47 -2.93 25.97 -9.66
CA PRO A 47 -2.98 26.99 -8.62
C PRO A 47 -4.27 26.88 -7.78
N ASN A 48 -4.29 27.55 -6.63
CA ASN A 48 -5.46 27.69 -5.75
C ASN A 48 -6.00 26.36 -5.19
N ILE A 49 -5.18 25.31 -5.14
CA ILE A 49 -5.50 24.06 -4.48
C ILE A 49 -4.76 24.05 -3.14
N ARG A 50 -5.47 24.40 -2.07
CA ARG A 50 -4.87 24.43 -0.75
C ARG A 50 -4.80 23.03 -0.15
N TYR A 51 -3.62 22.66 0.34
CA TYR A 51 -3.45 21.44 1.12
C TYR A 51 -4.12 21.60 2.49
N TYR A 52 -5.05 20.70 2.82
CA TYR A 52 -5.76 20.74 4.10
C TYR A 52 -5.82 19.37 4.78
N GLU A 53 -6.41 18.37 4.13
CA GLU A 53 -6.54 17.04 4.73
C GLU A 53 -5.50 16.10 4.11
N ASP A 54 -5.70 15.69 2.86
CA ASP A 54 -4.78 14.76 2.22
C ASP A 54 -4.85 14.80 0.69
N ILE A 55 -3.80 14.29 0.06
CA ILE A 55 -3.74 14.05 -1.38
C ILE A 55 -3.11 12.69 -1.61
N VAL A 56 -3.81 11.82 -2.35
CA VAL A 56 -3.41 10.43 -2.58
C VAL A 56 -3.51 10.05 -4.06
N PRO A 57 -2.68 9.11 -4.54
CA PRO A 57 -2.74 8.69 -5.93
C PRO A 57 -4.06 7.96 -6.21
N ILE A 58 -4.57 8.06 -7.43
CA ILE A 58 -5.65 7.24 -7.97
C ILE A 58 -5.30 6.97 -9.43
N LYS A 59 -5.95 6.01 -10.09
CA LYS A 59 -5.66 5.75 -11.50
C LYS A 59 -5.73 7.04 -12.33
N ASP A 60 -4.68 7.28 -13.12
CA ASP A 60 -4.49 8.43 -14.01
C ASP A 60 -4.29 9.81 -13.34
N GLY A 61 -4.22 9.91 -12.01
CA GLY A 61 -4.19 11.19 -11.32
C GLY A 61 -3.97 11.15 -9.81
N VAL A 62 -4.56 12.11 -9.10
CA VAL A 62 -4.63 12.19 -7.63
C VAL A 62 -6.04 12.55 -7.17
N ALA A 63 -6.43 12.02 -6.01
CA ALA A 63 -7.58 12.48 -5.25
C ALA A 63 -7.12 13.48 -4.20
N ILE A 64 -7.85 14.58 -4.06
CA ILE A 64 -7.58 15.69 -3.16
C ILE A 64 -8.72 15.75 -2.16
N VAL A 65 -8.44 15.60 -0.89
CA VAL A 65 -9.45 15.79 0.15
C VAL A 65 -9.26 17.15 0.79
N TYR A 66 -10.34 17.91 0.73
CA TYR A 66 -10.44 19.29 1.17
C TYR A 66 -11.64 19.41 2.09
N ARG A 67 -11.62 20.31 3.07
CA ARG A 67 -12.71 20.47 4.05
C ARG A 67 -14.09 20.55 3.37
N GLY A 68 -14.88 19.48 3.49
CA GLY A 68 -16.21 19.38 2.89
C GLY A 68 -16.24 19.14 1.37
N LYS A 69 -15.11 18.83 0.72
CA LYS A 69 -15.02 18.52 -0.72
C LYS A 69 -13.97 17.45 -1.05
N ILE A 70 -14.26 16.65 -2.06
CA ILE A 70 -13.28 15.75 -2.68
C ILE A 70 -13.05 16.22 -4.11
N GLY A 71 -11.80 16.55 -4.41
CA GLY A 71 -11.32 16.90 -5.74
C GLY A 71 -10.72 15.68 -6.42
N ARG A 72 -11.02 15.49 -7.70
CA ARG A 72 -10.36 14.51 -8.55
C ARG A 72 -9.57 15.23 -9.63
N LEU A 73 -8.25 15.09 -9.59
CA LEU A 73 -7.35 15.67 -10.56
C LEU A 73 -6.83 14.59 -11.51
N THR A 74 -7.30 14.58 -12.76
CA THR A 74 -6.88 13.62 -13.81
C THR A 74 -6.52 14.38 -15.09
N GLY A 75 -5.25 14.37 -15.46
CA GLY A 75 -4.75 15.26 -16.52
C GLY A 75 -5.09 16.72 -16.15
N ASP A 76 -5.71 17.45 -17.08
CA ASP A 76 -6.11 18.84 -16.86
C ASP A 76 -7.46 19.03 -16.17
N ASN A 77 -8.18 17.94 -15.89
CA ASN A 77 -9.53 18.00 -15.36
C ASN A 77 -9.53 17.87 -13.83
N LEU A 78 -10.01 18.92 -13.16
CA LEU A 78 -10.28 18.92 -11.72
C LEU A 78 -11.79 18.97 -11.48
N ARG A 79 -12.35 17.90 -10.92
CA ARG A 79 -13.77 17.83 -10.54
C ARG A 79 -13.91 17.80 -9.03
N TRP A 80 -14.77 18.67 -8.49
CA TRP A 80 -15.07 18.73 -7.06
C TRP A 80 -16.44 18.11 -6.77
N THR A 81 -16.50 17.28 -5.74
CA THR A 81 -17.73 16.76 -5.15
C THR A 81 -17.83 17.26 -3.72
N ASN A 82 -18.96 17.84 -3.33
CA ASN A 82 -19.19 18.23 -1.94
C ASN A 82 -19.45 16.98 -1.08
N ILE A 83 -18.95 16.99 0.16
CA ILE A 83 -19.16 15.92 1.14
C ILE A 83 -19.59 16.49 2.49
N ALA A 84 -20.33 15.71 3.26
CA ALA A 84 -21.02 16.18 4.46
C ALA A 84 -20.13 16.34 5.72
N TYR A 85 -18.85 15.92 5.67
CA TYR A 85 -17.96 15.86 6.83
C TYR A 85 -16.55 16.39 6.52
N GLN A 86 -15.77 16.60 7.57
CA GLN A 86 -14.36 17.02 7.51
C GLN A 86 -13.49 16.00 8.26
N ASN A 87 -12.17 16.13 8.13
CA ASN A 87 -11.15 15.31 8.80
C ASN A 87 -11.15 13.84 8.34
N HIS A 88 -11.22 13.63 7.04
CA HIS A 88 -11.12 12.28 6.49
C HIS A 88 -9.68 11.78 6.57
N LYS A 89 -9.55 10.51 6.94
CA LYS A 89 -8.36 9.73 6.63
C LYS A 89 -8.49 9.19 5.22
N THR A 90 -7.39 9.16 4.49
CA THR A 90 -7.37 8.62 3.15
C THR A 90 -6.39 7.46 3.02
N PHE A 91 -6.76 6.51 2.17
CA PHE A 91 -5.91 5.40 1.78
C PHE A 91 -6.00 5.24 0.27
N SER A 92 -4.95 4.70 -0.33
CA SER A 92 -4.92 4.39 -1.76
C SER A 92 -3.95 3.25 -2.04
N ASP A 93 -4.28 2.45 -3.05
CA ASP A 93 -3.41 1.45 -3.65
C ASP A 93 -2.84 1.89 -5.01
N GLY A 94 -3.01 3.17 -5.37
CA GLY A 94 -2.59 3.77 -6.63
C GLY A 94 -3.64 3.69 -7.73
N SER A 95 -4.58 2.75 -7.65
CA SER A 95 -5.67 2.60 -8.61
C SER A 95 -6.94 3.31 -8.13
N ILE A 96 -7.33 3.06 -6.88
CA ILE A 96 -8.46 3.72 -6.23
C ILE A 96 -8.03 4.29 -4.89
N ALA A 97 -8.82 5.19 -4.36
CA ALA A 97 -8.67 5.70 -3.01
C ALA A 97 -9.97 5.54 -2.22
N ALA A 98 -9.87 5.63 -0.91
CA ALA A 98 -11.02 5.78 -0.04
C ALA A 98 -10.77 6.91 0.96
N ALA A 99 -11.81 7.67 1.23
CA ALA A 99 -11.82 8.69 2.28
C ALA A 99 -12.91 8.34 3.30
N TYR A 100 -12.56 8.34 4.59
CA TYR A 100 -13.50 8.06 5.67
C TYR A 100 -13.10 8.77 6.96
N VAL A 101 -14.06 8.96 7.86
CA VAL A 101 -13.80 9.45 9.22
C VAL A 101 -13.73 8.24 10.15
N GLN A 102 -12.60 8.03 10.83
CA GLN A 102 -12.48 6.92 11.77
C GLN A 102 -13.46 7.09 12.94
N GLY A 103 -14.23 6.04 13.24
CA GLY A 103 -15.34 6.10 14.20
C GLY A 103 -16.61 6.77 13.63
N GLY A 104 -16.55 7.35 12.43
CA GLY A 104 -17.70 7.84 11.68
C GLY A 104 -18.39 6.73 10.89
N LYS A 105 -19.43 7.10 10.14
CA LYS A 105 -20.27 6.16 9.38
C LYS A 105 -20.20 6.32 7.87
N TYR A 106 -19.46 7.31 7.39
CA TYR A 106 -19.40 7.69 5.98
C TYR A 106 -18.10 7.19 5.33
N LEU A 107 -18.27 6.56 4.18
CA LEU A 107 -17.18 6.10 3.32
C LEU A 107 -17.38 6.67 1.91
N HIS A 108 -16.32 7.25 1.37
CA HIS A 108 -16.21 7.66 -0.02
C HIS A 108 -15.21 6.73 -0.73
N ILE A 109 -15.66 5.94 -1.70
CA ILE A 109 -14.79 5.16 -2.59
C ILE A 109 -14.54 5.98 -3.86
N LEU A 110 -13.29 6.33 -4.09
CA LEU A 110 -12.84 7.27 -5.11
C LEU A 110 -12.12 6.52 -6.23
N SER A 111 -12.72 6.52 -7.43
CA SER A 111 -12.09 5.96 -8.63
C SER A 111 -11.90 7.03 -9.72
N ASN A 112 -11.15 6.68 -10.76
CA ASN A 112 -10.96 7.54 -11.92
C ASN A 112 -12.26 7.79 -12.73
N LEU A 113 -13.26 6.91 -12.60
CA LEU A 113 -14.55 7.03 -13.29
C LEU A 113 -15.61 7.68 -12.39
N TRP A 114 -15.80 7.16 -11.17
CA TRP A 114 -16.94 7.52 -10.31
C TRP A 114 -16.57 7.54 -8.80
N GLN A 115 -17.30 8.35 -8.03
CA GLN A 115 -17.27 8.37 -6.56
C GLN A 115 -18.52 7.67 -6.03
N LYS A 116 -18.37 6.67 -5.16
CA LYS A 116 -19.49 6.05 -4.45
C LYS A 116 -19.44 6.41 -2.98
N ASP A 117 -20.55 6.96 -2.51
CA ASP A 117 -20.75 7.38 -1.14
C ASP A 117 -21.63 6.36 -0.42
N ILE A 118 -21.18 5.92 0.75
CA ILE A 118 -21.84 4.87 1.52
C ILE A 118 -21.99 5.34 2.96
N LEU A 119 -23.23 5.25 3.47
CA LEU A 119 -23.56 5.47 4.87
C LEU A 119 -23.84 4.13 5.54
N TYR A 120 -23.05 3.81 6.56
CA TYR A 120 -23.22 2.58 7.34
C TYR A 120 -24.10 2.79 8.58
N PRO A 121 -24.76 1.73 9.07
CA PRO A 121 -25.47 1.79 10.34
C PRO A 121 -24.52 1.80 11.56
N ALA A 122 -23.31 1.27 11.39
CA ALA A 122 -22.28 1.13 12.42
C ALA A 122 -21.02 1.95 12.09
N ASN A 123 -20.17 2.14 13.10
CA ASN A 123 -18.96 2.94 12.96
C ASN A 123 -17.90 2.20 12.14
N ILE A 124 -17.25 2.91 11.23
CA ILE A 124 -16.09 2.42 10.49
C ILE A 124 -14.90 2.44 11.45
N GLU A 125 -14.42 1.25 11.81
CA GLU A 125 -13.21 1.09 12.59
C GLU A 125 -11.99 1.24 11.68
N LYS A 126 -12.04 0.60 10.51
CA LYS A 126 -10.87 0.45 9.65
C LYS A 126 -11.19 0.17 8.19
N ILE A 127 -10.29 0.62 7.33
CA ILE A 127 -10.34 0.41 5.88
C ILE A 127 -9.01 -0.16 5.38
N ARG A 128 -9.08 -1.03 4.38
CA ARG A 128 -7.95 -1.51 3.57
C ARG A 128 -8.28 -1.38 2.10
N ILE A 129 -7.29 -1.03 1.28
CA ILE A 129 -7.44 -0.90 -0.17
C ILE A 129 -6.29 -1.63 -0.84
N LYS A 130 -6.62 -2.53 -1.77
CA LYS A 130 -5.66 -3.30 -2.56
C LYS A 130 -6.27 -3.76 -3.87
N ASN A 131 -5.48 -3.71 -4.93
CA ASN A 131 -5.84 -4.19 -6.27
C ASN A 131 -7.22 -3.70 -6.74
N GLY A 132 -7.54 -2.43 -6.50
CA GLY A 132 -8.81 -1.80 -6.84
C GLY A 132 -9.97 -2.16 -5.92
N SER A 133 -9.78 -2.95 -4.86
CA SER A 133 -10.85 -3.38 -3.95
C SER A 133 -10.75 -2.69 -2.60
N VAL A 134 -11.86 -2.58 -1.88
CA VAL A 134 -11.96 -1.91 -0.57
C VAL A 134 -12.55 -2.86 0.46
N LEU A 135 -11.82 -3.14 1.52
CA LEU A 135 -12.30 -3.88 2.69
C LEU A 135 -12.62 -2.90 3.81
N VAL A 136 -13.80 -3.04 4.39
CA VAL A 136 -14.32 -2.16 5.44
C VAL A 136 -14.64 -3.01 6.67
N LEU A 137 -14.03 -2.66 7.80
CA LEU A 137 -14.41 -3.18 9.10
C LEU A 137 -15.32 -2.17 9.78
N LEU A 138 -16.57 -2.59 9.99
CA LEU A 138 -17.52 -1.88 10.83
C LEU A 138 -17.54 -2.55 12.19
N SER A 139 -17.63 -1.75 13.24
CA SER A 139 -17.69 -2.26 14.60
C SER A 139 -18.84 -1.67 15.38
N SER A 140 -19.47 -2.53 16.18
CA SER A 140 -20.48 -2.16 17.17
C SER A 140 -20.19 -2.83 18.51
N GLU A 141 -20.96 -2.47 19.53
CA GLU A 141 -20.84 -3.08 20.86
C GLU A 141 -21.08 -4.59 20.84
N LYS A 142 -21.94 -5.10 19.95
CA LYS A 142 -22.38 -6.50 19.96
C LYS A 142 -21.72 -7.35 18.87
N GLU A 143 -21.39 -6.75 17.74
CA GLU A 143 -21.00 -7.46 16.54
C GLU A 143 -20.14 -6.59 15.61
N ASP A 144 -19.26 -7.25 14.87
CA ASP A 144 -18.40 -6.62 13.88
C ASP A 144 -18.76 -7.14 12.48
N TYR A 145 -18.62 -6.28 11.48
CA TYR A 145 -18.92 -6.61 10.08
C TYR A 145 -17.71 -6.37 9.21
N LEU A 146 -17.43 -7.31 8.33
CA LEU A 146 -16.38 -7.20 7.33
C LEU A 146 -17.01 -7.20 5.93
N ILE A 147 -16.92 -6.08 5.24
CA ILE A 147 -17.55 -5.88 3.92
C ILE A 147 -16.46 -5.61 2.89
N MET A 148 -16.49 -6.34 1.78
CA MET A 148 -15.56 -6.15 0.66
C MET A 148 -16.28 -5.59 -0.56
N TYR A 149 -15.69 -4.57 -1.17
CA TYR A 149 -16.09 -4.02 -2.46
C TYR A 149 -15.03 -4.31 -3.51
N ASP A 150 -15.45 -4.68 -4.73
CA ASP A 150 -14.55 -4.84 -5.87
C ASP A 150 -14.21 -3.49 -6.55
N LYS A 151 -13.42 -3.56 -7.62
CA LYS A 151 -13.06 -2.41 -8.48
C LYS A 151 -14.24 -1.70 -9.15
N ASN A 152 -15.36 -2.40 -9.30
CA ASN A 152 -16.61 -1.85 -9.83
C ASN A 152 -17.51 -1.36 -8.69
N GLN A 153 -17.00 -1.35 -7.45
CA GLN A 153 -17.69 -0.92 -6.25
C GLN A 153 -18.90 -1.80 -5.88
N ASN A 154 -18.95 -3.04 -6.38
CA ASN A 154 -19.95 -4.04 -6.01
C ASN A 154 -19.54 -4.75 -4.73
N ILE A 155 -20.51 -5.12 -3.90
CA ILE A 155 -20.25 -5.93 -2.70
C ILE A 155 -19.87 -7.35 -3.15
N VAL A 156 -18.67 -7.80 -2.77
CA VAL A 156 -18.18 -9.16 -3.02
C VAL A 156 -18.64 -10.12 -1.93
N PHE A 157 -18.55 -9.68 -0.67
CA PHE A 157 -19.09 -10.39 0.48
C PHE A 157 -19.38 -9.41 1.62
N SER A 158 -20.21 -9.86 2.56
CA SER A 158 -20.47 -9.23 3.84
C SER A 158 -20.49 -10.32 4.92
N ALA A 159 -19.49 -10.33 5.79
CA ALA A 159 -19.37 -11.31 6.87
C ALA A 159 -19.67 -10.65 8.21
N LYS A 160 -20.42 -11.36 9.06
CA LYS A 160 -20.81 -10.92 10.40
C LYS A 160 -20.10 -11.77 11.44
N TYR A 161 -19.48 -11.12 12.42
CA TYR A 161 -18.77 -11.75 13.53
C TYR A 161 -19.43 -11.38 14.86
N LYS A 162 -19.64 -12.39 15.71
CA LYS A 162 -20.03 -12.17 17.12
C LYS A 162 -18.81 -11.83 17.97
N GLU A 163 -17.66 -12.37 17.58
CA GLU A 163 -16.33 -12.06 18.10
C GLU A 163 -15.94 -10.62 17.76
N LYS A 164 -15.02 -10.08 18.57
CA LYS A 164 -14.39 -8.79 18.27
C LYS A 164 -13.33 -9.01 17.19
N VAL A 165 -13.37 -8.21 16.12
CA VAL A 165 -12.30 -8.18 15.13
C VAL A 165 -11.22 -7.21 15.62
N ILE A 166 -10.01 -7.73 15.85
CA ILE A 166 -8.86 -6.95 16.33
C ILE A 166 -8.15 -6.26 15.16
N ASP A 167 -8.00 -6.99 14.07
CA ASP A 167 -7.47 -6.46 12.82
C ASP A 167 -7.97 -7.29 11.64
N CYS A 168 -7.95 -6.70 10.44
CA CYS A 168 -8.29 -7.38 9.21
C CYS A 168 -7.45 -6.88 8.04
N ASP A 169 -7.28 -7.75 7.06
CA ASP A 169 -6.67 -7.41 5.79
C ASP A 169 -7.12 -8.38 4.69
N PHE A 170 -6.67 -8.20 3.46
CA PHE A 170 -6.99 -9.11 2.37
C PHE A 170 -5.91 -9.19 1.31
N ASN A 171 -5.96 -10.20 0.47
CA ASN A 171 -5.24 -10.28 -0.80
C ASN A 171 -6.25 -10.38 -1.95
N SER A 172 -5.80 -10.67 -3.17
CA SER A 172 -6.69 -10.81 -4.34
C SER A 172 -7.71 -11.95 -4.23
N SER A 173 -7.55 -12.88 -3.28
CA SER A 173 -8.33 -14.14 -3.21
C SER A 173 -9.26 -14.19 -2.01
N PHE A 174 -8.83 -13.69 -0.85
CA PHE A 174 -9.59 -13.78 0.40
C PHE A 174 -9.22 -12.63 1.35
N ALA A 175 -10.12 -12.35 2.29
CA ALA A 175 -9.84 -11.53 3.46
C ALA A 175 -9.49 -12.40 4.66
N ILE A 176 -8.69 -11.84 5.56
CA ILE A 176 -8.35 -12.40 6.86
C ILE A 176 -8.78 -11.44 7.97
N ALA A 177 -9.19 -12.00 9.11
CA ALA A 177 -9.53 -11.24 10.30
C ALA A 177 -9.01 -11.95 11.55
N ILE A 178 -8.34 -11.19 12.43
CA ILE A 178 -8.00 -11.66 13.78
C ILE A 178 -9.26 -11.51 14.63
N LEU A 179 -9.81 -12.64 15.04
CA LEU A 179 -10.96 -12.73 15.92
C LEU A 179 -10.50 -12.93 17.37
N LYS A 180 -11.13 -12.20 18.28
CA LYS A 180 -11.04 -12.41 19.72
C LYS A 180 -12.46 -12.61 20.26
N PRO A 181 -12.79 -13.80 20.81
CA PRO A 181 -14.05 -14.00 21.52
C PRO A 181 -14.17 -12.96 22.64
N ARG A 182 -15.39 -12.48 22.90
CA ARG A 182 -15.60 -11.40 23.88
C ARG A 182 -15.33 -11.85 25.31
N ASP A 183 -15.46 -13.15 25.57
CA ASP A 183 -15.33 -13.76 26.89
C ASP A 183 -14.02 -14.55 27.08
N SER A 184 -13.13 -14.56 26.07
CA SER A 184 -11.85 -15.28 26.10
C SER A 184 -10.70 -14.40 25.61
N ASN A 185 -9.47 -14.78 25.96
CA ASN A 185 -8.26 -14.17 25.44
C ASN A 185 -7.66 -14.92 24.23
N GLU A 186 -8.28 -16.02 23.81
CA GLU A 186 -7.82 -16.80 22.67
C GLU A 186 -8.05 -16.05 21.35
N LEU A 187 -7.03 -15.99 20.52
CA LEU A 187 -7.09 -15.42 19.18
C LEU A 187 -7.24 -16.52 18.13
N ALA A 188 -8.10 -16.26 17.15
CA ALA A 188 -8.22 -17.05 15.94
C ALA A 188 -8.04 -16.18 14.70
N LEU A 189 -7.61 -16.77 13.60
CA LEU A 189 -7.62 -16.12 12.29
C LEU A 189 -8.74 -16.72 11.44
N SER A 190 -9.67 -15.88 11.03
CA SER A 190 -10.75 -16.21 10.10
C SER A 190 -10.36 -15.85 8.67
N PHE A 191 -10.84 -16.64 7.73
CA PHE A 191 -10.64 -16.50 6.29
C PHE A 191 -11.99 -16.42 5.59
N VAL A 192 -12.17 -15.38 4.79
CA VAL A 192 -13.45 -15.07 4.15
C VAL A 192 -13.25 -14.81 2.67
N ASP A 193 -14.12 -15.36 1.85
CA ASP A 193 -14.27 -14.99 0.46
C ASP A 193 -15.76 -14.84 0.09
N ASN A 194 -16.08 -14.83 -1.21
CA ASN A 194 -17.46 -14.72 -1.71
C ASN A 194 -18.39 -15.88 -1.28
N ARG A 195 -17.86 -16.99 -0.76
CA ARG A 195 -18.62 -18.11 -0.20
C ARG A 195 -18.93 -17.95 1.29
N GLY A 196 -18.38 -16.91 1.92
CA GLY A 196 -18.42 -16.69 3.36
C GLY A 196 -17.14 -17.13 4.07
N VAL A 197 -17.24 -17.41 5.37
CA VAL A 197 -16.11 -17.90 6.17
C VAL A 197 -15.83 -19.35 5.76
N PHE A 198 -14.69 -19.61 5.12
CA PHE A 198 -14.33 -20.95 4.65
C PHE A 198 -13.26 -21.64 5.51
N MET A 199 -12.56 -20.88 6.35
CA MET A 199 -11.56 -21.43 7.27
C MET A 199 -11.44 -20.52 8.50
N SER A 200 -11.36 -21.14 9.68
CA SER A 200 -11.00 -20.47 10.93
C SER A 200 -9.95 -21.31 11.64
N LYS A 201 -8.87 -20.67 12.09
CA LYS A 201 -7.77 -21.36 12.76
C LYS A 201 -7.40 -20.64 14.05
N VAL A 202 -7.52 -21.34 15.17
CA VAL A 202 -6.97 -20.88 16.45
C VAL A 202 -5.47 -20.66 16.30
N LEU A 203 -4.99 -19.49 16.72
CA LEU A 203 -3.57 -19.16 16.65
C LEU A 203 -2.80 -20.01 17.67
N THR A 204 -1.58 -20.43 17.33
CA THR A 204 -0.74 -21.18 18.28
C THR A 204 -0.34 -20.29 19.47
N PRO A 205 0.09 -20.85 20.62
CA PRO A 205 0.44 -20.06 21.81
C PRO A 205 1.41 -18.90 21.55
N ASN A 206 2.37 -19.09 20.65
CA ASN A 206 3.35 -18.06 20.28
C ASN A 206 2.76 -16.88 19.49
N LEU A 207 1.53 -17.01 18.98
CA LEU A 207 0.82 -16.01 18.17
C LEU A 207 -0.40 -15.42 18.91
N GLN A 208 -0.64 -15.81 20.16
CA GLN A 208 -1.78 -15.35 20.98
C GLN A 208 -1.69 -13.86 21.39
N ASN A 209 -0.57 -13.21 21.14
CA ASN A 209 -0.36 -11.77 21.33
C ASN A 209 -0.36 -10.98 20.01
N THR A 210 -0.83 -11.58 18.91
CA THR A 210 -0.89 -10.90 17.60
C THR A 210 -1.82 -9.69 17.67
N LYS A 211 -1.34 -8.55 17.21
CA LYS A 211 -2.04 -7.25 17.22
C LYS A 211 -2.45 -6.78 15.82
N ARG A 212 -1.69 -7.16 14.79
CA ARG A 212 -1.98 -6.81 13.41
C ARG A 212 -1.80 -7.99 12.48
N CYS A 213 -2.58 -8.01 11.41
CA CYS A 213 -2.42 -8.97 10.32
C CYS A 213 -2.28 -8.23 8.98
N TYR A 214 -1.50 -8.83 8.09
CA TYR A 214 -1.35 -8.36 6.72
C TYR A 214 -1.45 -9.55 5.76
N ALA A 215 -2.05 -9.32 4.60
CA ALA A 215 -2.12 -10.30 3.52
C ALA A 215 -1.44 -9.73 2.27
N ILE A 216 -0.25 -10.23 1.94
CA ILE A 216 0.53 -9.76 0.78
C ILE A 216 0.76 -10.94 -0.14
N GLU A 217 0.19 -10.88 -1.33
CA GLU A 217 0.15 -12.01 -2.28
C GLU A 217 -0.36 -13.28 -1.58
N ASN A 218 0.43 -14.35 -1.57
CA ASN A 218 0.11 -15.63 -0.95
C ASN A 218 0.68 -15.78 0.47
N TYR A 219 1.03 -14.67 1.13
CA TYR A 219 1.61 -14.68 2.47
C TYR A 219 0.71 -13.96 3.47
N ILE A 220 0.70 -14.51 4.68
CA ILE A 220 0.05 -13.91 5.84
C ILE A 220 1.15 -13.46 6.79
N LEU A 221 1.11 -12.19 7.17
CA LEU A 221 2.06 -11.61 8.09
C LEU A 221 1.36 -11.25 9.39
N LEU A 222 1.90 -11.70 10.52
CA LEU A 222 1.32 -11.47 11.85
C LEU A 222 2.30 -10.66 12.69
N TYR A 223 1.84 -9.54 13.24
CA TYR A 223 2.65 -8.66 14.08
C TYR A 223 2.25 -8.79 15.55
N ASN A 224 3.18 -9.16 16.41
CA ASN A 224 2.94 -9.37 17.84
C ASN A 224 3.33 -8.19 18.76
N GLY A 225 3.75 -7.06 18.19
CA GLY A 225 4.28 -5.93 18.96
C GLY A 225 5.80 -5.79 18.96
N LYS A 226 6.53 -6.78 18.44
CA LYS A 226 8.01 -6.75 18.32
C LYS A 226 8.52 -7.31 17.00
N SER A 227 7.84 -8.33 16.49
CA SER A 227 8.20 -9.01 15.25
C SER A 227 7.00 -9.16 14.34
N LEU A 228 7.28 -9.11 13.04
CA LEU A 228 6.38 -9.44 11.95
C LEU A 228 6.78 -10.81 11.41
N GLU A 229 5.97 -11.82 11.68
CA GLU A 229 6.19 -13.19 11.24
C GLU A 229 5.45 -13.46 9.94
N VAL A 230 6.15 -14.01 8.94
CA VAL A 230 5.62 -14.32 7.61
C VAL A 230 5.31 -15.80 7.52
N TYR A 231 4.08 -16.12 7.14
CA TYR A 231 3.58 -17.47 6.91
C TYR A 231 3.09 -17.63 5.48
N ASP A 232 2.98 -18.88 5.03
CA ASP A 232 2.20 -19.22 3.84
C ASP A 232 0.70 -18.92 4.05
N SER A 233 -0.07 -18.90 2.96
CA SER A 233 -1.50 -18.54 2.97
C SER A 233 -2.38 -19.45 3.82
N LYS A 234 -1.88 -20.61 4.25
CA LYS A 234 -2.60 -21.57 5.12
C LYS A 234 -2.10 -21.58 6.57
N LEU A 235 -1.15 -20.71 6.94
CA LEU A 235 -0.48 -20.70 8.24
C LEU A 235 0.07 -22.08 8.65
N GLN A 236 0.59 -22.84 7.68
CA GLN A 236 1.21 -24.15 7.92
C GLN A 236 2.71 -24.01 8.14
N LYS A 237 3.36 -23.09 7.42
CA LYS A 237 4.81 -22.92 7.45
C LYS A 237 5.20 -21.47 7.66
N ARG A 238 6.03 -21.23 8.68
CA ARG A 238 6.71 -19.95 8.86
C ARG A 238 7.85 -19.82 7.85
N ILE A 239 7.85 -18.74 7.09
CA ILE A 239 8.80 -18.45 6.01
C ILE A 239 9.94 -17.57 6.51
N LYS A 240 9.62 -16.48 7.23
CA LYS A 240 10.60 -15.48 7.67
C LYS A 240 10.08 -14.68 8.85
N VAL A 241 10.97 -14.02 9.57
CA VAL A 241 10.61 -13.12 10.68
C VAL A 241 11.39 -11.82 10.52
N PHE A 242 10.71 -10.70 10.75
CA PHE A 242 11.29 -9.36 10.70
C PHE A 242 11.07 -8.64 12.02
N SER A 243 12.07 -7.88 12.47
CA SER A 243 11.96 -7.05 13.68
C SER A 243 11.37 -5.68 13.35
N PHE A 244 10.34 -5.28 14.10
CA PHE A 244 9.65 -4.01 13.99
C PHE A 244 9.34 -3.48 15.39
N ALA A 245 9.85 -2.30 15.73
CA ALA A 245 9.61 -1.69 17.05
C ALA A 245 8.18 -1.15 17.22
N THR A 246 7.52 -0.85 16.11
CA THR A 246 6.13 -0.36 16.06
C THR A 246 5.38 -1.09 14.95
N ALA A 247 4.06 -1.09 15.02
CA ALA A 247 3.23 -1.72 13.99
C ALA A 247 3.53 -1.08 12.62
N PRO A 248 3.88 -1.87 11.60
CA PRO A 248 4.07 -1.33 10.26
C PRO A 248 2.75 -0.91 9.63
N GLU A 249 2.79 0.03 8.70
CA GLU A 249 1.65 0.50 7.93
C GLU A 249 1.92 0.34 6.45
N TYR A 250 0.85 0.26 5.64
CA TYR A 250 0.98 0.25 4.18
C TYR A 250 1.46 1.60 3.69
N VAL A 251 2.43 1.59 2.76
CA VAL A 251 2.78 2.77 2.00
C VAL A 251 1.62 3.10 1.06
N ILE A 252 1.21 4.37 1.05
CA ILE A 252 0.19 4.87 0.13
C ILE A 252 0.60 4.59 -1.32
N GLY A 253 -0.29 4.00 -2.10
CA GLY A 253 -0.07 3.74 -3.52
C GLY A 253 0.52 2.36 -3.84
N ASN A 254 1.01 1.59 -2.84
CA ASN A 254 1.49 0.23 -3.09
C ASN A 254 1.18 -0.74 -1.91
N PRO A 255 0.29 -1.72 -2.11
CA PRO A 255 -0.11 -2.67 -1.07
C PRO A 255 0.91 -3.79 -0.78
N ASP A 256 2.09 -3.77 -1.40
CA ASP A 256 3.18 -4.72 -1.15
C ASP A 256 4.31 -4.12 -0.31
N VAL A 257 4.18 -2.84 0.05
CA VAL A 257 5.20 -2.09 0.80
C VAL A 257 4.63 -1.71 2.15
N LEU A 258 5.33 -2.14 3.19
CA LEU A 258 5.06 -1.82 4.58
C LEU A 258 6.19 -0.94 5.13
N PHE A 259 5.88 -0.01 6.01
CA PHE A 259 6.89 0.81 6.68
C PHE A 259 6.57 1.03 8.15
N ALA A 260 7.61 1.24 8.94
CA ALA A 260 7.51 1.72 10.31
C ALA A 260 8.69 2.65 10.59
N LYS A 261 8.43 3.95 10.73
CA LYS A 261 9.49 4.98 10.68
C LYS A 261 10.32 4.80 9.40
N ASN A 262 11.64 4.80 9.49
CA ASN A 262 12.56 4.63 8.37
C ASN A 262 12.84 3.15 7.98
N ARG A 263 12.18 2.17 8.61
CA ARG A 263 12.28 0.76 8.21
C ARG A 263 11.21 0.41 7.21
N VAL A 264 11.61 0.01 6.01
CA VAL A 264 10.70 -0.32 4.91
C VAL A 264 10.87 -1.78 4.51
N LEU A 265 9.76 -2.50 4.48
CA LEU A 265 9.64 -3.89 4.04
C LEU A 265 8.90 -3.91 2.70
N VAL A 266 9.55 -4.47 1.68
CA VAL A 266 8.96 -4.63 0.35
C VAL A 266 8.81 -6.11 0.05
N TYR A 267 7.63 -6.52 -0.41
CA TYR A 267 7.49 -7.77 -1.13
C TYR A 267 7.79 -7.53 -2.61
N ASN A 268 8.93 -8.03 -3.09
CA ASN A 268 9.29 -7.93 -4.49
C ASN A 268 8.60 -9.06 -5.27
N ARG A 269 7.57 -8.73 -6.06
CA ARG A 269 6.82 -9.71 -6.87
C ARG A 269 7.68 -10.46 -7.89
N LEU A 270 8.65 -9.77 -8.50
CA LEU A 270 9.56 -10.36 -9.50
C LEU A 270 10.44 -11.45 -8.87
N LEU A 271 10.99 -11.17 -7.69
CA LEU A 271 11.89 -12.07 -6.97
C LEU A 271 11.17 -13.00 -5.97
N ARG A 272 9.86 -12.84 -5.81
CA ARG A 272 8.99 -13.55 -4.84
C ARG A 272 9.59 -13.60 -3.43
N ARG A 273 10.14 -12.48 -2.96
CA ARG A 273 10.83 -12.41 -1.67
C ARG A 273 10.59 -11.09 -0.96
N PHE A 274 10.69 -11.14 0.37
CA PHE A 274 10.64 -9.98 1.24
C PHE A 274 12.03 -9.38 1.49
N ILE A 275 12.14 -8.08 1.28
CA ILE A 275 13.35 -7.26 1.47
C ILE A 275 13.05 -6.22 2.54
N LEU A 276 13.83 -6.21 3.61
CA LEU A 276 13.75 -5.21 4.67
C LEU A 276 15.04 -4.39 4.67
N LYS A 277 14.94 -3.08 4.55
CA LYS A 277 16.06 -2.16 4.77
C LYS A 277 15.61 -0.99 5.65
N GLN A 278 16.59 -0.40 6.34
CA GLN A 278 16.45 0.92 6.89
C GLN A 278 16.89 1.92 5.81
N ILE A 279 15.99 2.83 5.44
CA ILE A 279 16.29 3.93 4.51
C ILE A 279 16.49 5.22 5.28
N GLU A 280 16.70 6.32 4.57
CA GLU A 280 16.85 7.65 5.17
C GLU A 280 15.51 8.09 5.77
N ASP A 281 15.55 8.89 6.84
CA ASP A 281 14.33 9.41 7.46
C ASP A 281 13.52 10.27 6.48
N PHE A 282 12.19 10.23 6.65
CA PHE A 282 11.22 10.92 5.81
C PHE A 282 10.00 11.38 6.62
N ASP A 283 9.35 12.43 6.12
CA ASP A 283 8.10 12.97 6.65
C ASP A 283 6.88 12.36 5.93
N SER A 284 7.05 11.99 4.65
CA SER A 284 6.03 11.29 3.86
C SER A 284 6.64 10.21 2.98
N ILE A 285 5.81 9.21 2.65
CA ILE A 285 6.16 8.09 1.77
C ILE A 285 4.96 7.72 0.90
N CYS A 286 5.22 7.54 -0.40
CA CYS A 286 4.25 7.11 -1.40
C CYS A 286 4.96 6.14 -2.35
N ALA A 287 4.26 5.19 -2.96
CA ALA A 287 4.86 4.22 -3.84
C ALA A 287 3.98 3.90 -5.04
N THR A 288 4.61 3.41 -6.09
CA THR A 288 4.00 2.81 -7.28
C THR A 288 4.39 1.34 -7.35
N SER A 289 3.95 0.63 -8.38
CA SER A 289 4.35 -0.76 -8.63
C SER A 289 5.84 -0.97 -8.91
N ASP A 290 6.63 0.10 -9.08
CA ASP A 290 8.02 0.05 -9.49
C ASP A 290 8.96 0.93 -8.64
N LYS A 291 8.44 1.96 -7.96
CA LYS A 291 9.24 2.94 -7.20
C LYS A 291 8.62 3.27 -5.85
N ILE A 292 9.45 3.76 -4.95
CA ILE A 292 9.06 4.35 -3.68
C ILE A 292 9.60 5.78 -3.65
N VAL A 293 8.75 6.74 -3.34
CA VAL A 293 9.09 8.15 -3.20
C VAL A 293 8.93 8.56 -1.75
N THR A 294 9.96 9.19 -1.20
CA THR A 294 9.91 9.82 0.12
C THR A 294 10.15 11.30 0.02
N SER A 295 9.61 12.07 0.96
CA SER A 295 9.92 13.49 1.11
C SER A 295 10.40 13.82 2.52
N LYS A 296 11.40 14.70 2.62
CA LYS A 296 11.86 15.29 3.89
C LYS A 296 12.36 16.69 3.67
N GLY A 297 11.75 17.67 4.33
CA GLY A 297 11.98 19.08 4.01
C GLY A 297 11.84 19.33 2.50
N ASN A 298 12.82 19.98 1.88
CA ASN A 298 12.81 20.31 0.44
C ASN A 298 13.46 19.23 -0.45
N GLU A 299 13.57 18.00 0.04
CA GLU A 299 14.11 16.89 -0.74
C GLU A 299 13.04 15.84 -1.04
N VAL A 300 13.00 15.41 -2.30
CA VAL A 300 12.25 14.24 -2.74
C VAL A 300 13.24 13.17 -3.14
N ARG A 301 13.12 11.98 -2.56
CA ARG A 301 14.05 10.87 -2.81
C ARG A 301 13.29 9.73 -3.45
N ILE A 302 13.86 9.17 -4.50
CA ILE A 302 13.29 8.07 -5.27
C ILE A 302 14.12 6.83 -5.01
N TYR A 303 13.44 5.76 -4.62
CA TYR A 303 13.99 4.44 -4.35
C TYR A 303 13.34 3.43 -5.28
N SER A 304 14.04 2.34 -5.56
CA SER A 304 13.41 1.16 -6.17
C SER A 304 12.68 0.31 -5.14
N LEU A 305 11.95 -0.70 -5.62
CA LEU A 305 11.41 -1.78 -4.77
C LEU A 305 12.48 -2.67 -4.11
N ASN A 306 13.75 -2.57 -4.52
CA ASN A 306 14.87 -3.18 -3.81
C ASN A 306 15.45 -2.27 -2.72
N LEU A 307 14.83 -1.11 -2.49
CA LEU A 307 15.22 -0.13 -1.48
C LEU A 307 16.64 0.40 -1.71
N ASN A 308 17.08 0.49 -2.97
CA ASN A 308 18.26 1.28 -3.33
C ASN A 308 17.80 2.69 -3.69
N LYS A 309 18.55 3.69 -3.24
CA LYS A 309 18.31 5.08 -3.58
C LYS A 309 18.76 5.34 -5.01
N LEU A 310 17.84 5.81 -5.84
CA LEU A 310 18.06 6.07 -7.26
C LEU A 310 18.38 7.53 -7.54
N LYS A 311 17.63 8.43 -6.90
CA LYS A 311 17.74 9.87 -7.16
C LYS A 311 17.33 10.71 -5.95
N THR A 312 17.89 11.90 -5.86
CA THR A 312 17.41 12.97 -4.98
C THR A 312 17.11 14.20 -5.83
N LEU A 313 15.89 14.70 -5.70
CA LEU A 313 15.39 15.90 -6.36
C LEU A 313 15.27 16.99 -5.30
N LYS A 314 15.86 18.15 -5.57
CA LYS A 314 15.71 19.34 -4.72
C LYS A 314 14.48 20.12 -5.16
N VAL A 315 13.65 20.50 -4.19
CA VAL A 315 12.43 21.29 -4.40
C VAL A 315 12.71 22.74 -4.01
N GLY A 316 12.55 23.67 -4.93
CA GLY A 316 13.04 25.05 -4.80
C GLY A 316 12.10 26.04 -4.11
N SER A 317 11.13 25.62 -3.29
CA SER A 317 10.07 26.54 -2.87
C SER A 317 9.59 26.34 -1.42
N PHE A 318 9.30 27.47 -0.77
CA PHE A 318 8.73 27.54 0.57
C PHE A 318 7.27 27.03 0.54
N GLY A 319 6.90 26.21 1.52
CA GLY A 319 5.54 25.65 1.61
C GLY A 319 5.32 24.32 0.89
N PHE A 320 6.40 23.64 0.45
CA PHE A 320 6.34 22.24 0.03
C PHE A 320 5.96 21.36 1.23
N VAL A 321 5.00 20.44 1.01
CA VAL A 321 4.44 19.57 2.05
C VAL A 321 4.91 18.14 1.84
N LYS A 322 4.63 17.58 0.65
CA LYS A 322 4.94 16.19 0.31
C LYS A 322 4.97 15.96 -1.20
N ALA A 323 5.53 14.82 -1.59
CA ALA A 323 5.45 14.33 -2.96
C ALA A 323 4.52 13.12 -3.05
N VAL A 324 3.68 13.10 -4.09
CA VAL A 324 2.80 11.98 -4.42
C VAL A 324 3.20 11.47 -5.79
N ILE A 325 3.44 10.16 -5.92
CA ILE A 325 3.79 9.53 -7.19
C ILE A 325 2.65 8.64 -7.66
N ASN A 326 2.42 8.63 -8.98
CA ASN A 326 1.50 7.73 -9.62
C ASN A 326 2.02 7.37 -11.02
N ALA A 327 2.38 6.10 -11.22
CA ALA A 327 3.09 5.63 -12.40
C ALA A 327 4.33 6.51 -12.71
N ASP A 328 4.30 7.21 -13.83
CA ASP A 328 5.33 8.10 -14.36
C ASP A 328 5.12 9.58 -13.98
N LYS A 329 4.06 9.87 -13.20
CA LYS A 329 3.69 11.22 -12.77
C LYS A 329 4.11 11.47 -11.32
N LEU A 330 4.80 12.58 -11.11
CA LEU A 330 5.23 13.05 -9.79
C LEU A 330 4.56 14.40 -9.49
N TYR A 331 3.78 14.43 -8.42
CA TYR A 331 3.07 15.60 -7.96
C TYR A 331 3.76 16.17 -6.72
N TYR A 332 4.22 17.41 -6.81
CA TYR A 332 4.70 18.16 -5.65
C TYR A 332 3.53 18.93 -5.06
N ILE A 333 3.24 18.63 -3.80
CA ILE A 333 2.13 19.22 -3.06
C ILE A 333 2.68 20.39 -2.25
N TYR A 334 2.14 21.56 -2.50
CA TYR A 334 2.39 22.76 -1.72
C TYR A 334 1.14 23.13 -0.92
N ASN A 335 1.31 24.04 0.04
CA ASN A 335 0.20 24.57 0.84
C ASN A 335 -0.90 25.25 0.00
N ASP A 336 -0.58 25.74 -1.19
CA ASP A 336 -1.46 26.59 -2.02
C ASP A 336 -1.65 26.10 -3.47
N ARG A 337 -0.86 25.11 -3.92
CA ARG A 337 -0.87 24.61 -5.29
C ARG A 337 -0.36 23.17 -5.40
N ILE A 338 -0.55 22.57 -6.57
CA ILE A 338 0.06 21.31 -6.96
C ILE A 338 0.90 21.52 -8.21
N GLU A 339 2.15 21.09 -8.19
CA GLU A 339 3.01 21.07 -9.39
C GLU A 339 3.12 19.63 -9.90
N TYR A 340 3.00 19.46 -11.22
CA TYR A 340 3.04 18.17 -11.89
C TYR A 340 4.30 18.06 -12.75
N TYR A 341 5.03 16.97 -12.53
CA TYR A 341 6.20 16.55 -13.26
C TYR A 341 5.98 15.17 -13.88
N GLN A 342 6.55 14.96 -15.05
CA GLN A 342 6.42 13.74 -15.82
C GLN A 342 7.80 13.13 -16.04
N GLU A 343 7.95 11.84 -15.75
CA GLU A 343 9.16 11.08 -16.03
C GLU A 343 9.37 10.96 -17.54
N ARG A 344 10.60 11.21 -17.99
CA ARG A 344 11.08 11.03 -19.37
C ARG A 344 12.45 10.34 -19.38
N TRP A 345 12.69 9.57 -20.42
CA TRP A 345 13.95 8.88 -20.69
C TRP A 345 14.95 9.78 -21.37
#